data_AF-A0A537K8F6-F1
#
_entry.id   AF-A0A537K8F6-F1
#
_cell.length_a   1.000
_cell.length_b   1.000
_cell.length_c   1.000
_cell.angle_alpha   90.00
_cell.angle_beta   90.00
_cell.angle_gamma   90.00
#
_symmetry.space_group_name_H-M   'P 1'
#
loop_
_entity.id
_entity.type
_entity.pdbx_description
1 polymer ?
#
loop_
_entity_poly.entity_id
_entity_poly.type
_entity_poly.pdbx_seq_one_letter_code
_entity_poly.pdbx_strand_id
1 'polypeptide(L)'
;MSERSDPRKVDGHPNAQFAKAAGTLALLLVLGAAPSAAWAFDRGGFKARAEATLAELNTKRLADSKATLARLDQMIALGIVGLKEYGASHPKYAKLMDAAIADSQAMKRMSDVEIEEKWGESGTAGDALGIPLKSLADFGEERAYLELVVGPAHQYIFVKKWESAKKARWLEQARDEAVELLKHLEVVRGK
;
A
#
# COMPACT_ATOMS: atom_id res chain seq x y z
N MET A 1 28.42 77.59 -0.87
CA MET A 1 29.15 78.17 -2.01
C MET A 1 30.17 77.15 -2.47
N SER A 2 30.16 76.85 -3.79
CA SER A 2 31.20 76.33 -4.71
C SER A 2 32.39 75.53 -4.13
N GLU A 3 32.90 74.43 -4.72
CA GLU A 3 32.97 73.96 -6.11
C GLU A 3 33.48 72.50 -6.07
N ARG A 4 32.90 71.59 -6.87
CA ARG A 4 33.52 70.90 -8.02
C ARG A 4 34.85 70.14 -7.78
N SER A 5 34.72 68.82 -7.76
CA SER A 5 35.38 67.80 -8.61
C SER A 5 36.73 68.13 -9.28
N ASP A 6 37.72 67.21 -9.19
CA ASP A 6 38.20 66.38 -10.33
C ASP A 6 39.34 65.39 -9.93
N PRO A 7 39.75 64.40 -10.77
CA PRO A 7 40.00 63.03 -10.35
C PRO A 7 41.34 62.50 -10.95
N ARG A 8 41.53 61.17 -10.89
CA ARG A 8 42.36 60.36 -11.82
C ARG A 8 43.85 60.76 -12.01
N LYS A 9 44.76 59.93 -11.49
CA LYS A 9 45.63 59.00 -12.26
C LYS A 9 46.73 58.43 -11.33
N VAL A 10 46.84 57.12 -11.08
CA VAL A 10 47.24 55.97 -11.93
C VAL A 10 48.66 55.52 -11.57
N ASP A 11 48.88 54.21 -11.72
CA ASP A 11 50.13 53.43 -11.59
C ASP A 11 50.37 52.83 -10.19
N GLY A 12 50.54 51.53 -9.99
CA GLY A 12 50.66 50.39 -10.90
C GLY A 12 50.98 49.16 -10.02
N HIS A 13 50.23 48.08 -10.23
CA HIS A 13 50.49 46.73 -9.69
C HIS A 13 51.86 46.17 -10.17
N PRO A 14 52.29 44.95 -9.76
CA PRO A 14 51.97 44.13 -8.59
C PRO A 14 53.25 43.60 -7.90
N ASN A 15 53.13 43.00 -6.72
CA ASN A 15 54.03 41.89 -6.38
C ASN A 15 53.22 40.74 -5.82
N ALA A 16 52.96 39.79 -6.71
CA ALA A 16 52.40 38.50 -6.39
C ALA A 16 53.48 37.66 -5.71
N GLN A 17 53.24 37.26 -4.47
CA GLN A 17 53.86 36.08 -3.90
C GLN A 17 52.76 35.07 -3.60
N PHE A 18 52.63 34.14 -4.54
CA PHE A 18 51.94 32.88 -4.37
C PHE A 18 52.68 32.03 -3.34
N ALA A 19 51.98 31.55 -2.32
CA ALA A 19 52.05 30.14 -1.92
C ALA A 19 51.13 29.82 -0.74
N LYS A 20 50.27 28.82 -0.99
CA LYS A 20 49.86 27.76 -0.04
C LYS A 20 48.92 28.15 1.10
N ALA A 21 47.64 27.89 0.91
CA ALA A 21 47.04 26.65 1.42
C ALA A 21 45.57 26.56 0.97
N ALA A 22 45.29 25.55 0.15
CA ALA A 22 43.95 25.06 -0.07
C ALA A 22 43.40 24.56 1.27
N GLY A 23 42.25 25.07 1.68
CA GLY A 23 41.57 24.68 2.91
C GLY A 23 40.07 24.82 2.71
N THR A 24 39.54 23.98 1.83
CA THR A 24 38.10 23.80 1.61
C THR A 24 37.47 23.36 2.93
N LEU A 25 36.91 24.28 3.70
CA LEU A 25 36.02 23.91 4.81
C LEU A 25 34.65 23.58 4.23
N ALA A 26 34.57 22.40 3.61
CA ALA A 26 33.30 21.75 3.33
C ALA A 26 32.71 21.33 4.66
N LEU A 27 31.89 22.20 5.25
CA LEU A 27 31.00 21.78 6.33
C LEU A 27 29.96 20.86 5.69
N LEU A 28 30.19 19.55 5.81
CA LEU A 28 29.20 18.53 5.49
C LEU A 28 27.93 18.86 6.26
N LEU A 29 26.93 19.41 5.56
CA LEU A 29 25.54 19.16 5.89
C LEU A 29 25.36 17.65 5.76
N VAL A 30 25.60 16.93 6.86
CA VAL A 30 24.98 15.63 7.07
C VAL A 30 23.49 15.93 7.10
N LEU A 31 22.86 15.95 5.92
CA LEU A 31 21.46 15.60 5.78
C LEU A 31 21.39 14.21 6.39
N GLY A 32 21.05 14.16 7.69
CA GLY A 32 20.57 12.94 8.29
C GLY A 32 19.47 12.48 7.37
N ALA A 33 19.71 11.36 6.68
CA ALA A 33 18.66 10.64 6.03
C ALA A 33 17.66 10.36 7.15
N ALA A 34 16.61 11.18 7.23
CA ALA A 34 15.42 10.79 7.97
C ALA A 34 15.12 9.39 7.43
N PRO A 35 15.06 8.35 8.28
CA PRO A 35 14.70 7.03 7.81
C PRO A 35 13.39 7.26 7.07
N SER A 36 13.42 7.04 5.75
CA SER A 36 12.26 7.11 4.88
C SER A 36 11.16 6.42 5.67
N ALA A 37 10.07 7.11 5.98
CA ALA A 37 8.94 6.51 6.66
C ALA A 37 8.49 5.34 5.78
N ALA A 38 9.07 4.18 6.06
CA ALA A 38 8.85 2.93 5.38
C ALA A 38 7.37 2.68 5.58
N TRP A 39 6.67 2.52 4.46
CA TRP A 39 5.22 2.60 4.37
C TRP A 39 4.53 2.05 5.63
N ALA A 40 3.81 2.90 6.35
CA ALA A 40 3.07 2.49 7.52
C ALA A 40 1.65 2.14 7.10
N PHE A 41 1.25 0.90 7.34
CA PHE A 41 -0.10 0.45 7.09
C PHE A 41 -1.10 1.18 7.99
N ASP A 42 -1.99 1.96 7.37
CA ASP A 42 -3.11 2.61 8.07
C ASP A 42 -4.20 1.58 8.41
N ARG A 43 -3.94 0.77 9.44
CA ARG A 43 -4.86 -0.24 9.95
C ARG A 43 -6.20 0.37 10.37
N GLY A 44 -6.16 1.56 10.99
CA GLY A 44 -7.36 2.26 11.44
C GLY A 44 -8.25 2.67 10.27
N GLY A 45 -7.67 3.30 9.25
CA GLY A 45 -8.36 3.69 8.03
C GLY A 45 -8.80 2.52 7.16
N PHE A 46 -8.08 1.39 7.18
CA PHE A 46 -8.53 0.14 6.55
C PHE A 46 -9.76 -0.42 7.28
N LYS A 47 -9.71 -0.54 8.62
CA LYS A 47 -10.82 -1.03 9.44
C LYS A 47 -12.09 -0.22 9.24
N ALA A 48 -11.99 1.11 9.29
CA ALA A 48 -13.13 1.99 9.11
C ALA A 48 -13.80 1.80 7.74
N ARG A 49 -13.02 1.52 6.69
CA ARG A 49 -13.56 1.21 5.35
C ARG A 49 -14.21 -0.16 5.28
N ALA A 50 -13.60 -1.19 5.89
CA ALA A 50 -14.18 -2.53 5.99
C ALA A 50 -15.52 -2.50 6.74
N GLU A 51 -15.58 -1.82 7.89
CA GLU A 51 -16.81 -1.66 8.68
C GLU A 51 -17.88 -0.87 7.91
N ALA A 52 -17.51 0.19 7.20
CA ALA A 52 -18.45 0.94 6.36
C ALA A 52 -19.00 0.09 5.19
N THR A 53 -18.16 -0.72 4.55
CA THR A 53 -18.59 -1.67 3.51
C THR A 53 -19.53 -2.72 4.10
N LEU A 54 -19.21 -3.32 5.25
CA LEU A 54 -20.09 -4.29 5.91
C LEU A 54 -21.45 -3.67 6.28
N ALA A 55 -21.44 -2.47 6.87
CA ALA A 55 -22.67 -1.75 7.22
C ALA A 55 -23.56 -1.51 5.99
N GLU A 56 -22.96 -1.11 4.87
CA GLU A 56 -23.65 -0.92 3.60
C GLU A 56 -24.23 -2.25 3.06
N LEU A 57 -23.44 -3.32 3.06
CA LEU A 57 -23.87 -4.65 2.60
C LEU A 57 -25.00 -5.24 3.46
N ASN A 58 -25.04 -4.95 4.76
CA ASN A 58 -26.10 -5.37 5.68
C ASN A 58 -27.48 -4.77 5.32
N THR A 59 -27.52 -3.68 4.56
CA THR A 59 -28.79 -3.12 4.05
C THR A 59 -29.40 -3.98 2.92
N LYS A 60 -28.65 -4.98 2.42
CA LYS A 60 -29.02 -5.89 1.31
C LYS A 60 -29.31 -5.18 -0.02
N ARG A 61 -28.93 -3.91 -0.15
CA ARG A 61 -29.04 -3.12 -1.38
C ARG A 61 -27.95 -2.05 -1.39
N LEU A 62 -27.29 -1.86 -2.54
CA LEU A 62 -26.37 -0.74 -2.71
C LEU A 62 -27.11 0.45 -3.31
N ALA A 63 -27.05 1.59 -2.62
CA ALA A 63 -27.56 2.86 -3.15
C ALA A 63 -26.63 3.40 -4.24
N ASP A 64 -25.32 3.29 -4.03
CA ASP A 64 -24.28 3.66 -4.99
C ASP A 64 -23.17 2.59 -5.02
N SER A 65 -23.31 1.61 -5.91
CA SER A 65 -22.31 0.57 -6.07
C SER A 65 -20.97 1.08 -6.57
N LYS A 66 -20.91 2.23 -7.26
CA LYS A 66 -19.63 2.81 -7.68
C LYS A 66 -18.84 3.33 -6.48
N ALA A 67 -19.53 3.93 -5.51
CA ALA A 67 -18.91 4.35 -4.26
C ALA A 67 -18.39 3.14 -3.45
N THR A 68 -19.15 2.04 -3.40
CA THR A 68 -18.69 0.79 -2.77
C THR A 68 -17.44 0.24 -3.45
N LEU A 69 -17.43 0.14 -4.79
CA LEU A 69 -16.27 -0.35 -5.56
C LEU A 69 -15.04 0.53 -5.37
N ALA A 70 -15.21 1.87 -5.37
CA ALA A 70 -14.12 2.80 -5.10
C ALA A 70 -13.54 2.65 -3.68
N ARG A 71 -14.40 2.35 -2.69
CA ARG A 71 -13.95 2.07 -1.31
C ARG A 71 -13.13 0.79 -1.25
N LEU A 72 -13.53 -0.26 -1.95
CA LEU A 72 -12.78 -1.51 -2.06
C LEU A 72 -11.42 -1.30 -2.75
N ASP A 73 -11.36 -0.46 -3.79
CA ASP A 73 -10.10 -0.06 -4.42
C ASP A 73 -9.15 0.66 -3.44
N GLN A 74 -9.68 1.54 -2.59
CA GLN A 74 -8.89 2.18 -1.53
C GLN A 74 -8.40 1.17 -0.50
N MET A 75 -9.24 0.18 -0.13
CA MET A 75 -8.84 -0.89 0.77
C MET A 75 -7.69 -1.72 0.16
N ILE A 76 -7.77 -2.10 -1.12
CA ILE A 76 -6.68 -2.80 -1.81
C ILE A 76 -5.40 -1.95 -1.80
N ALA A 77 -5.49 -0.65 -2.05
CA ALA A 77 -4.32 0.25 -2.01
C ALA A 77 -3.67 0.31 -0.63
N LEU A 78 -4.47 0.37 0.44
CA LEU A 78 -3.98 0.29 1.82
C LEU A 78 -3.43 -1.10 2.15
N GLY A 79 -4.08 -2.16 1.68
CA GLY A 79 -3.64 -3.53 1.86
C GLY A 79 -2.28 -3.78 1.23
N ILE A 80 -2.05 -3.26 0.01
CA ILE A 80 -0.72 -3.29 -0.64
C ILE A 80 0.36 -2.71 0.28
N VAL A 81 0.09 -1.61 0.98
CA VAL A 81 1.03 -1.07 1.97
C VAL A 81 1.27 -2.06 3.11
N GLY A 82 0.22 -2.68 3.65
CA GLY A 82 0.33 -3.73 4.66
C GLY A 82 1.17 -4.93 4.21
N LEU A 83 0.94 -5.45 2.99
CA LEU A 83 1.75 -6.54 2.42
C LEU A 83 3.22 -6.17 2.32
N LYS A 84 3.51 -4.94 1.88
CA LYS A 84 4.89 -4.44 1.76
C LYS A 84 5.57 -4.31 3.11
N GLU A 85 4.85 -3.79 4.11
CA GLU A 85 5.35 -3.69 5.48
C GLU A 85 5.64 -5.08 6.07
N TYR A 86 4.69 -6.01 5.94
CA TYR A 86 4.85 -7.37 6.44
C TYR A 86 5.99 -8.12 5.76
N GLY A 87 6.10 -8.02 4.43
CA GLY A 87 7.18 -8.63 3.65
C GLY A 87 8.55 -8.10 4.04
N ALA A 88 8.66 -6.81 4.36
CA ALA A 88 9.92 -6.21 4.80
C ALA A 88 10.38 -6.72 6.18
N SER A 89 9.44 -7.01 7.10
CA SER A 89 9.77 -7.56 8.43
C SER A 89 9.77 -9.08 8.50
N HIS A 90 9.21 -9.78 7.50
CA HIS A 90 9.14 -11.25 7.45
C HIS A 90 9.70 -11.78 6.12
N PRO A 91 11.03 -11.87 5.97
CA PRO A 91 11.68 -12.26 4.71
C PRO A 91 11.22 -13.61 4.14
N LYS A 92 10.79 -14.54 5.01
CA LYS A 92 10.21 -15.82 4.60
C LYS A 92 9.01 -15.63 3.65
N TYR A 93 8.17 -14.64 3.90
CA TYR A 93 6.91 -14.41 3.17
C TYR A 93 7.00 -13.29 2.13
N ALA A 94 8.12 -12.58 2.03
CA ALA A 94 8.28 -11.42 1.16
C ALA A 94 7.87 -11.68 -0.31
N LYS A 95 8.35 -12.79 -0.90
CA LYS A 95 8.02 -13.15 -2.29
C LYS A 95 6.52 -13.41 -2.50
N LEU A 96 5.84 -13.96 -1.50
CA LEU A 96 4.41 -14.20 -1.55
C LEU A 96 3.63 -12.88 -1.48
N MET A 97 4.06 -11.95 -0.61
CA MET A 97 3.49 -10.60 -0.54
C MET A 97 3.71 -9.84 -1.85
N ASP A 98 4.90 -9.91 -2.44
CA ASP A 98 5.21 -9.30 -3.74
C ASP A 98 4.32 -9.86 -4.86
N ALA A 99 4.10 -11.16 -4.89
CA ALA A 99 3.21 -11.81 -5.86
C ALA A 99 1.76 -11.32 -5.70
N ALA A 100 1.24 -11.24 -4.46
CA ALA A 100 -0.10 -10.75 -4.19
C ALA A 100 -0.25 -9.25 -4.55
N ILE A 101 0.78 -8.43 -4.32
CA ILE A 101 0.82 -7.03 -4.74
C ILE A 101 0.75 -6.93 -6.27
N ALA A 102 1.57 -7.71 -6.98
CA ALA A 102 1.61 -7.71 -8.45
C ALA A 102 0.27 -8.12 -9.06
N ASP A 103 -0.42 -9.08 -8.44
CA ASP A 103 -1.70 -9.60 -8.92
C ASP A 103 -2.92 -8.81 -8.42
N SER A 104 -2.79 -7.93 -7.43
CA SER A 104 -3.89 -7.22 -6.76
C SER A 104 -4.91 -6.56 -7.70
N GLN A 105 -4.44 -5.99 -8.83
CA GLN A 105 -5.34 -5.39 -9.82
C GLN A 105 -6.00 -6.41 -10.75
N ALA A 106 -5.31 -7.52 -11.02
CA ALA A 106 -5.84 -8.62 -11.81
C ALA A 106 -6.89 -9.44 -11.03
N MET A 107 -6.72 -9.58 -9.71
CA MET A 107 -7.67 -10.25 -8.80
C MET A 107 -9.10 -9.74 -9.00
N LYS A 108 -9.31 -8.42 -9.07
CA LYS A 108 -10.64 -7.82 -9.28
C LYS A 108 -11.34 -8.21 -10.60
N ARG A 109 -10.60 -8.78 -11.54
CA ARG A 109 -11.08 -9.18 -12.88
C ARG A 109 -11.27 -10.69 -12.99
N MET A 110 -10.85 -11.45 -11.98
CA MET A 110 -11.10 -12.89 -11.91
C MET A 110 -12.58 -13.16 -11.69
N SER A 111 -13.02 -14.36 -12.05
CA SER A 111 -14.23 -14.95 -11.51
C SER A 111 -14.03 -15.29 -10.03
N ASP A 112 -15.14 -15.54 -9.32
CA ASP A 112 -15.12 -16.06 -7.95
C ASP A 112 -14.39 -17.41 -7.87
N VAL A 113 -14.58 -18.28 -8.85
CA VAL A 113 -13.87 -19.58 -8.89
C VAL A 113 -12.37 -19.38 -9.09
N GLU A 114 -11.96 -18.54 -10.04
CA GLU A 114 -10.53 -18.32 -10.33
C GLU A 114 -9.78 -17.69 -9.15
N ILE A 115 -10.40 -16.75 -8.43
CA ILE A 115 -9.74 -16.13 -7.28
C ILE A 115 -9.64 -17.09 -6.10
N GLU A 116 -10.62 -17.98 -5.88
CA GLU A 116 -10.56 -19.04 -4.88
C GLU A 116 -9.48 -20.09 -5.21
N GLU A 117 -9.45 -20.57 -6.45
CA GLU A 117 -8.46 -21.55 -6.91
C GLU A 117 -7.01 -21.02 -6.87
N LYS A 118 -6.84 -19.70 -6.99
CA LYS A 118 -5.52 -19.08 -7.00
C LYS A 118 -5.11 -18.53 -5.63
N TRP A 119 -5.98 -17.79 -4.96
CA TRP A 119 -5.70 -16.99 -3.77
C TRP A 119 -6.53 -17.36 -2.54
N GLY A 120 -7.55 -18.21 -2.69
CA GLY A 120 -8.35 -18.74 -1.58
C GLY A 120 -7.54 -19.61 -0.60
N GLU A 121 -8.20 -20.15 0.42
CA GLU A 121 -7.55 -20.94 1.50
C GLU A 121 -6.66 -22.06 0.95
N SER A 122 -7.18 -22.78 -0.05
CA SER A 122 -6.50 -23.87 -0.74
C SER A 122 -5.89 -23.47 -2.09
N GLY A 123 -5.71 -22.17 -2.32
CA GLY A 123 -5.24 -21.62 -3.59
C GLY A 123 -3.78 -21.96 -3.93
N THR A 124 -3.44 -21.87 -5.21
CA THR A 124 -2.15 -22.32 -5.77
C THR A 124 -1.08 -21.23 -5.91
N ALA A 125 -1.39 -19.95 -5.64
CA ALA A 125 -0.48 -18.82 -5.90
C ALA A 125 0.88 -18.91 -5.17
N GLY A 126 0.91 -19.62 -4.03
CA GLY A 126 2.12 -19.80 -3.24
C GLY A 126 2.98 -21.02 -3.60
N ASP A 127 2.49 -21.93 -4.45
CA ASP A 127 3.14 -23.22 -4.70
C ASP A 127 4.52 -23.06 -5.35
N ALA A 128 4.60 -22.25 -6.42
CA ALA A 128 5.86 -21.97 -7.11
C ALA A 128 6.88 -21.18 -6.25
N LEU A 129 6.40 -20.58 -5.16
CA LEU A 129 7.22 -19.81 -4.21
C LEU A 129 7.69 -20.67 -3.03
N GLY A 130 7.27 -21.94 -2.95
CA GLY A 130 7.55 -22.83 -1.82
C GLY A 130 6.75 -22.49 -0.56
N ILE A 131 5.64 -21.76 -0.69
CA ILE A 131 4.76 -21.36 0.41
C ILE A 131 3.30 -21.69 0.03
N PRO A 132 2.91 -22.97 0.00
CA PRO A 132 1.54 -23.36 -0.34
C PRO A 132 0.53 -22.65 0.57
N LEU A 133 -0.53 -22.05 0.02
CA LEU A 133 -1.48 -21.28 0.83
C LEU A 133 -2.18 -22.14 1.88
N LYS A 134 -2.50 -23.39 1.54
CA LYS A 134 -3.05 -24.40 2.46
C LYS A 134 -2.16 -24.76 3.67
N SER A 135 -0.90 -24.32 3.67
CA SER A 135 0.02 -24.53 4.80
C SER A 135 0.01 -23.37 5.79
N LEU A 136 -0.60 -22.24 5.42
CA LEU A 136 -0.81 -21.11 6.29
C LEU A 136 -2.00 -21.43 7.20
N ALA A 137 -1.93 -21.06 8.47
CA ALA A 137 -3.12 -21.12 9.32
C ALA A 137 -4.16 -20.11 8.80
N ASP A 138 -5.44 -20.50 8.75
CA ASP A 138 -6.52 -19.68 8.21
C ASP A 138 -6.51 -18.27 8.83
N PHE A 139 -6.40 -18.17 10.16
CA PHE A 139 -6.26 -16.89 10.87
C PHE A 139 -4.81 -16.60 11.33
N GLY A 140 -3.82 -17.18 10.66
CA GLY A 140 -2.41 -16.84 10.83
C GLY A 140 -2.11 -15.43 10.34
N GLU A 141 -1.09 -14.79 10.91
CA GLU A 141 -0.74 -13.39 10.60
C GLU A 141 -0.44 -13.22 9.10
N GLU A 142 0.34 -14.13 8.50
CA GLU A 142 0.66 -14.10 7.08
C GLU A 142 -0.57 -14.22 6.17
N ARG A 143 -1.54 -15.06 6.54
CA ARG A 143 -2.79 -15.21 5.78
C ARG A 143 -3.62 -13.94 5.92
N ALA A 144 -3.72 -13.41 7.12
CA ALA A 144 -4.44 -12.18 7.38
C ALA A 144 -3.88 -10.97 6.63
N TYR A 145 -2.55 -10.90 6.44
CA TYR A 145 -1.95 -9.90 5.56
C TYR A 145 -2.33 -10.09 4.10
N LEU A 146 -2.33 -11.32 3.56
CA LEU A 146 -2.82 -11.57 2.20
C LEU A 146 -4.28 -11.12 2.01
N GLU A 147 -5.13 -11.37 3.01
CA GLU A 147 -6.53 -10.98 2.97
C GLU A 147 -6.77 -9.48 2.90
N LEU A 148 -5.77 -8.64 3.22
CA LEU A 148 -5.89 -7.19 3.03
C LEU A 148 -6.06 -6.80 1.55
N VAL A 149 -5.70 -7.67 0.61
CA VAL A 149 -5.94 -7.47 -0.82
C VAL A 149 -6.89 -8.50 -1.43
N VAL A 150 -6.86 -9.76 -0.96
CA VAL A 150 -7.71 -10.86 -1.48
C VAL A 150 -9.18 -10.64 -1.10
N GLY A 151 -9.51 -10.51 0.19
CA GLY A 151 -10.87 -10.25 0.66
C GLY A 151 -11.56 -9.05 -0.02
N PRO A 152 -10.95 -7.86 -0.11
CA PRO A 152 -11.53 -6.74 -0.85
C PRO A 152 -11.73 -7.02 -2.35
N ALA A 153 -10.87 -7.83 -2.97
CA ALA A 153 -11.04 -8.25 -4.36
C ALA A 153 -12.20 -9.25 -4.54
N HIS A 154 -12.39 -10.21 -3.62
CA HIS A 154 -13.59 -11.08 -3.58
C HIS A 154 -14.86 -10.24 -3.49
N GLN A 155 -14.90 -9.30 -2.54
CA GLN A 155 -16.02 -8.37 -2.37
C GLN A 155 -16.27 -7.57 -3.65
N TYR A 156 -15.21 -7.11 -4.33
CA TYR A 156 -15.32 -6.37 -5.59
C TYR A 156 -16.00 -7.21 -6.67
N ILE A 157 -15.55 -8.47 -6.85
CA ILE A 157 -16.14 -9.41 -7.80
C ILE A 157 -17.63 -9.61 -7.51
N PHE A 158 -18.00 -9.83 -6.25
CA PHE A 158 -19.40 -10.04 -5.87
C PHE A 158 -20.27 -8.78 -6.07
N VAL A 159 -19.75 -7.59 -5.77
CA VAL A 159 -20.46 -6.33 -6.07
C VAL A 159 -20.66 -6.16 -7.58
N LYS A 160 -19.65 -6.47 -8.42
CA LYS A 160 -19.80 -6.46 -9.89
C LYS A 160 -20.84 -7.47 -10.38
N LYS A 161 -20.87 -8.69 -9.81
CA LYS A 161 -21.88 -9.70 -10.13
C LYS A 161 -23.28 -9.24 -9.71
N TRP A 162 -23.41 -8.57 -8.58
CA TRP A 162 -24.66 -7.93 -8.18
C TRP A 162 -25.07 -6.82 -9.14
N GLU A 163 -24.15 -5.95 -9.59
CA GLU A 163 -24.46 -4.90 -10.56
C GLU A 163 -25.09 -5.46 -11.83
N SER A 164 -24.53 -6.56 -12.35
CA SER A 164 -24.99 -7.20 -13.58
C SER A 164 -26.28 -8.00 -13.42
N ALA A 165 -26.43 -8.76 -12.33
CA ALA A 165 -27.53 -9.73 -12.18
C ALA A 165 -28.63 -9.29 -11.23
N LYS A 166 -28.39 -8.27 -10.39
CA LYS A 166 -29.27 -7.77 -9.32
C LYS A 166 -29.79 -8.88 -8.37
N LYS A 167 -29.02 -9.95 -8.19
CA LYS A 167 -29.34 -11.07 -7.28
C LYS A 167 -28.80 -10.80 -5.88
N ALA A 168 -29.67 -10.87 -4.87
CA ALA A 168 -29.32 -10.62 -3.47
C ALA A 168 -28.17 -11.49 -2.95
N ARG A 169 -28.11 -12.75 -3.40
CA ARG A 169 -27.03 -13.70 -3.04
C ARG A 169 -25.62 -13.13 -3.21
N TRP A 170 -25.40 -12.25 -4.18
CA TRP A 170 -24.08 -11.68 -4.41
C TRP A 170 -23.70 -10.65 -3.34
N LEU A 171 -24.66 -9.89 -2.82
CA LEU A 171 -24.39 -9.02 -1.66
C LEU A 171 -24.24 -9.82 -0.37
N GLU A 172 -24.89 -10.99 -0.27
CA GLU A 172 -24.69 -11.91 0.86
C GLU A 172 -23.26 -12.48 0.86
N GLN A 173 -22.76 -12.93 -0.28
CA GLN A 173 -21.38 -13.39 -0.42
C GLN A 173 -20.37 -12.26 -0.12
N ALA A 174 -20.58 -11.05 -0.67
CA ALA A 174 -19.74 -9.91 -0.33
C ALA A 174 -19.77 -9.58 1.18
N ARG A 175 -20.91 -9.79 1.86
CA ARG A 175 -21.02 -9.57 3.31
C ARG A 175 -20.23 -10.61 4.08
N ASP A 176 -20.31 -11.89 3.69
CA ASP A 176 -19.59 -12.97 4.35
C ASP A 176 -18.07 -12.74 4.28
N GLU A 177 -17.57 -12.35 3.11
CA GLU A 177 -16.18 -11.91 2.90
C GLU A 177 -15.79 -10.70 3.77
N ALA A 178 -16.69 -9.72 3.92
CA ALA A 178 -16.43 -8.56 4.76
C ALA A 178 -16.35 -8.90 6.25
N VAL A 179 -17.17 -9.86 6.72
CA VAL A 179 -17.11 -10.38 8.09
C VAL A 179 -15.81 -11.14 8.32
N GLU A 180 -15.42 -11.99 7.38
CA GLU A 180 -14.17 -12.75 7.46
C GLU A 180 -12.94 -11.84 7.45
N LEU A 181 -12.89 -10.87 6.54
CA LEU A 181 -11.83 -9.87 6.48
C LEU A 181 -11.65 -9.12 7.81
N LEU A 182 -12.75 -8.77 8.49
CA LEU A 182 -12.67 -8.12 9.80
C LEU A 182 -12.06 -9.04 10.87
N LYS A 183 -12.28 -10.36 10.81
CA LYS A 183 -11.62 -11.33 11.70
C LYS A 183 -10.12 -11.42 11.41
N HIS A 184 -9.71 -11.50 10.14
CA HIS A 184 -8.30 -11.47 9.79
C HIS A 184 -7.61 -10.20 10.29
N LEU A 185 -8.28 -9.05 10.18
CA LEU A 185 -7.73 -7.76 10.64
C LEU A 185 -7.45 -7.72 12.16
N GLU A 186 -8.02 -8.62 12.96
CA GLU A 186 -7.74 -8.73 14.40
C GLU A 186 -6.30 -9.16 14.67
N VAL A 187 -5.72 -10.00 13.81
CA VAL A 187 -4.33 -10.50 13.96
C VAL A 187 -3.31 -9.67 13.17
N VAL A 188 -3.77 -8.79 12.28
CA VAL A 188 -2.89 -7.84 11.57
C VAL A 188 -2.42 -6.75 12.51
N ARG A 189 -1.10 -6.67 12.71
CA ARG A 189 -0.46 -5.63 13.52
C ARG A 189 -0.28 -4.35 12.72
N GLY A 190 -0.83 -3.24 13.20
CA GLY A 190 -0.42 -1.90 12.75
C GLY A 190 0.69 -1.38 13.66
N LYS A 191 1.64 -0.62 13.12
CA LYS A 191 2.55 0.18 13.96
C LYS A 191 1.83 1.36 14.61
#